data_AF-A0ABD6WZ90-F1
#
_entry.id   AF-A0ABD6WZ90-F1
#
_cell.length_a   1.000
_cell.length_b   1.000
_cell.length_c   1.000
_cell.angle_alpha   90.00
_cell.angle_beta   90.00
_cell.angle_gamma   90.00
#
_symmetry.space_group_name_H-M   'P 1'
#
loop_
_entity.id
_entity.type
_entity.pdbx_description
1 polymer ?
#
loop_
_entity_poly.entity_id
_entity_poly.type
_entity_poly.pdbx_seq_one_letter_code
_entity_poly.pdbx_strand_id
1 'polypeptide(L)'
;MAIKNWTVTVESVKSTAARELYLNNTNHPNHSDTERIVSIWGNPQTTLNIQHQCEKRRLEQAMRRKGGRPPTPAMEYVFTLPKGIRPSEQQWQSMLKRIIKNIARSIGVKPSDFNGIVRAVLHQQNQIVTQRQGSGDHLHVVIGKFTNTGHHLKELQKIGAIHTAKLSFNDAVRAELGICHHSYITQKNYPKSAKKRAPRWKVQAVREKETQEELIASVQHNLSKVLKQCEKWLKAFDSGDLRQMERQYNRITKSLEQLDTSNVKSEKFFRLIDSITTSIDVKSKKANLPKLMRNV
;
A
#
# COMPACT_ATOMS: atom_id res chain seq x y z
N MET A 1 21.29 22.03 8.37
CA MET A 1 19.86 21.67 8.43
C MET A 1 19.53 20.91 7.15
N ALA A 2 18.98 19.69 7.23
CA ALA A 2 18.74 18.82 6.08
C ALA A 2 17.50 19.24 5.29
N ILE A 3 17.66 19.56 4.01
CA ILE A 3 16.52 19.80 3.14
C ILE A 3 16.19 18.46 2.45
N LYS A 4 14.94 17.96 2.49
CA LYS A 4 14.61 16.60 1.99
C LYS A 4 13.80 16.51 0.69
N ASN A 5 12.94 17.49 0.41
CA ASN A 5 11.91 17.29 -0.61
C ASN A 5 11.68 18.55 -1.44
N TRP A 6 12.70 19.00 -2.17
CA TRP A 6 12.49 19.88 -3.31
C TRP A 6 12.37 19.02 -4.57
N THR A 7 11.16 18.58 -4.89
CA THR A 7 10.96 17.56 -5.92
C THR A 7 9.71 17.81 -6.75
N VAL A 8 9.78 17.39 -8.01
CA VAL A 8 8.61 17.22 -8.88
C VAL A 8 8.54 15.76 -9.28
N THR A 9 7.47 15.08 -8.87
CA THR A 9 7.16 13.70 -9.29
C THR A 9 5.97 13.72 -10.24
N VAL A 10 5.92 12.74 -11.14
CA VAL A 10 4.89 12.65 -12.17
C VAL A 10 4.43 11.22 -12.31
N GLU A 11 3.11 10.99 -12.24
CA GLU A 11 2.49 9.68 -12.35
C GLU A 11 1.22 9.73 -13.19
N SER A 12 0.84 8.61 -13.81
CA SER A 12 -0.43 8.54 -14.53
C SER A 12 -1.57 8.16 -13.60
N VAL A 13 -2.65 8.93 -13.65
CA VAL A 13 -3.86 8.69 -12.84
C VAL A 13 -4.75 7.70 -13.58
N LYS A 14 -5.07 6.56 -12.95
CA LYS A 14 -5.95 5.52 -13.52
C LYS A 14 -7.43 5.87 -13.39
N SER A 15 -7.81 6.45 -12.26
CA SER A 15 -9.18 6.89 -11.95
C SER A 15 -9.10 8.23 -11.26
N THR A 16 -9.68 9.26 -11.88
CA THR A 16 -9.69 10.61 -11.31
C THR A 16 -10.66 10.71 -10.13
N ALA A 17 -11.78 9.98 -10.16
CA ALA A 17 -12.72 9.89 -9.04
C ALA A 17 -12.08 9.30 -7.78
N ALA A 18 -11.39 8.16 -7.91
CA ALA A 18 -10.66 7.57 -6.79
C ALA A 18 -9.55 8.51 -6.28
N ARG A 19 -8.91 9.25 -7.21
CA ARG A 19 -7.88 10.21 -6.84
C ARG A 19 -8.45 11.43 -6.11
N GLU A 20 -9.60 11.95 -6.50
CA GLU A 20 -10.28 13.05 -5.80
C GLU A 20 -10.67 12.63 -4.37
N LEU A 21 -11.25 11.44 -4.21
CA LEU A 21 -11.57 10.91 -2.88
C LEU A 21 -10.33 10.77 -2.01
N TYR A 22 -9.24 10.22 -2.56
CA TYR A 22 -7.97 10.12 -1.84
C TYR A 22 -7.47 11.50 -1.43
N LEU A 23 -7.34 12.44 -2.38
CA LEU A 23 -6.69 13.74 -2.17
C LEU A 23 -7.40 14.59 -1.12
N ASN A 24 -8.70 14.37 -0.88
CA ASN A 24 -9.47 15.12 0.11
C ASN A 24 -9.72 14.34 1.41
N ASN A 25 -9.25 13.09 1.52
CA ASN A 25 -9.47 12.28 2.73
C ASN A 25 -8.42 12.58 3.81
N THR A 26 -8.80 13.35 4.84
CA THR A 26 -7.91 13.68 5.97
C THR A 26 -7.52 12.46 6.81
N ASN A 27 -8.32 11.40 6.79
CA ASN A 27 -8.14 10.22 7.65
C ASN A 27 -7.41 9.07 6.94
N HIS A 28 -6.91 9.29 5.72
CA HIS A 28 -6.17 8.27 5.00
C HIS A 28 -4.83 7.96 5.70
N PRO A 29 -4.39 6.69 5.81
CA PRO A 29 -3.13 6.34 6.50
C PRO A 29 -1.89 7.10 5.99
N ASN A 30 -1.84 7.37 4.68
CA ASN A 30 -0.76 8.17 4.07
C ASN A 30 -0.82 9.68 4.37
N HIS A 31 -1.89 10.15 5.00
CA HIS A 31 -2.09 11.56 5.40
C HIS A 31 -1.91 11.76 6.91
N SER A 32 -1.24 10.81 7.59
CA SER A 32 -0.99 10.88 9.04
C SER A 32 -0.27 12.15 9.49
N ASP A 33 0.58 12.71 8.63
CA ASP A 33 1.37 13.93 8.90
C ASP A 33 0.74 15.20 8.27
N THR A 34 -0.41 15.06 7.61
CA THR A 34 -1.11 16.17 6.94
C THR A 34 -1.90 16.98 7.98
N GLU A 35 -1.52 18.24 8.18
CA GLU A 35 -2.24 19.19 9.04
C GLU A 35 -3.51 19.71 8.39
N ARG A 36 -3.44 19.98 7.08
CA ARG A 36 -4.53 20.62 6.35
C ARG A 36 -4.53 20.27 4.86
N ILE A 37 -5.72 20.08 4.30
CA ILE A 37 -5.93 19.88 2.87
C ILE A 37 -6.68 21.09 2.31
N VAL A 38 -6.17 21.65 1.22
CA VAL A 38 -6.72 22.89 0.62
C VAL A 38 -6.94 22.72 -0.87
N SER A 39 -8.10 23.13 -1.35
CA SER A 39 -8.37 23.20 -2.79
C SER A 39 -7.75 24.48 -3.38
N ILE A 40 -6.72 24.33 -4.20
CA ILE A 40 -5.98 25.46 -4.80
C ILE A 40 -6.55 25.86 -6.17
N TRP A 41 -6.94 24.87 -6.98
CA TRP A 41 -7.47 25.09 -8.32
C TRP A 41 -8.49 24.03 -8.71
N GLY A 42 -9.55 24.46 -9.39
CA GLY A 42 -10.64 23.59 -9.82
C GLY A 42 -11.45 23.07 -8.63
N ASN A 43 -12.28 22.08 -8.90
CA ASN A 43 -13.23 21.50 -7.95
C ASN A 43 -13.54 20.04 -8.36
N PRO A 44 -14.35 19.29 -7.58
CA PRO A 44 -14.71 17.93 -7.96
C PRO A 44 -15.36 17.80 -9.35
N GLN A 45 -16.10 18.82 -9.80
CA GLN A 45 -16.66 18.84 -11.16
C GLN A 45 -15.57 18.88 -12.25
N THR A 46 -14.44 19.53 -11.97
CA THR A 46 -13.26 19.51 -12.84
C THR A 46 -12.72 18.08 -12.98
N THR A 47 -12.59 17.36 -11.87
CA THR A 47 -12.17 15.95 -11.86
C THR A 47 -13.12 15.07 -12.66
N LEU A 48 -14.44 15.26 -12.49
CA LEU A 48 -15.46 14.56 -13.27
C LEU A 48 -15.34 14.88 -14.77
N ASN A 49 -15.11 16.14 -15.13
CA ASN A 49 -14.89 16.52 -16.53
C ASN A 49 -13.66 15.83 -17.12
N ILE A 50 -12.55 15.74 -16.38
CA ILE A 50 -11.36 15.01 -16.82
C ILE A 50 -11.70 13.53 -17.11
N GLN A 51 -12.46 12.88 -16.22
CA GLN A 51 -12.92 11.51 -16.47
C GLN A 51 -13.80 11.43 -17.71
N HIS A 52 -14.76 12.34 -17.84
CA HIS A 52 -15.70 12.39 -18.96
C HIS A 52 -14.98 12.50 -20.31
N GLN A 53 -14.00 13.39 -20.45
CA GLN A 53 -13.23 13.52 -21.70
C GLN A 53 -12.45 12.23 -22.03
N CYS A 54 -11.95 11.52 -21.03
CA CYS A 54 -11.27 10.24 -21.22
C CYS A 54 -12.24 9.14 -21.68
N GLU A 55 -13.42 9.03 -21.07
CA GLU A 55 -14.43 8.04 -21.46
C GLU A 55 -14.97 8.31 -22.87
N LYS A 56 -15.20 9.59 -23.22
CA LYS A 56 -15.55 9.98 -24.60
C LYS A 56 -14.50 9.47 -25.59
N ARG A 57 -13.21 9.62 -25.27
CA ARG A 57 -12.14 9.10 -26.14
C ARG A 57 -12.13 7.57 -26.22
N ARG A 58 -12.35 6.86 -25.11
CA ARG A 58 -12.43 5.39 -25.08
C ARG A 58 -13.59 4.90 -25.94
N LEU A 59 -14.76 5.54 -25.83
CA LEU A 59 -15.92 5.23 -26.65
C LEU A 59 -15.63 5.44 -28.13
N GLU A 60 -15.03 6.58 -28.52
CA GLU A 60 -14.62 6.82 -29.90
C GLU A 60 -13.64 5.76 -30.44
N GLN A 61 -12.71 5.28 -29.62
CA GLN A 61 -11.78 4.21 -30.00
C GLN A 61 -12.50 2.88 -30.20
N ALA A 62 -13.42 2.54 -29.29
CA ALA A 62 -14.24 1.33 -29.36
C ALA A 62 -15.16 1.34 -30.58
N MET A 63 -15.82 2.46 -30.86
CA MET A 63 -16.67 2.64 -32.05
C MET A 63 -15.88 2.46 -33.34
N ARG A 64 -14.62 2.93 -33.38
CA ARG A 64 -13.71 2.74 -34.52
C ARG A 64 -13.11 1.33 -34.59
N ARG A 65 -13.47 0.42 -33.65
CA ARG A 65 -12.91 -0.93 -33.50
C ARG A 65 -11.38 -0.95 -33.49
N LYS A 66 -10.75 0.14 -33.04
CA LYS A 66 -9.30 0.21 -32.92
C LYS A 66 -8.91 -0.47 -31.62
N GLY A 67 -8.22 -1.60 -31.72
CA GLY A 67 -7.61 -2.27 -30.57
C GLY A 67 -6.53 -1.42 -29.90
N GLY A 68 -6.07 -1.85 -28.72
CA GLY A 68 -4.99 -1.22 -27.98
C GLY A 68 -5.32 -0.99 -26.51
N ARG A 69 -4.33 -0.48 -25.76
CA ARG A 69 -4.51 -0.19 -24.34
C ARG A 69 -5.40 1.04 -24.16
N PRO A 70 -6.49 0.96 -23.37
CA PRO A 70 -7.31 2.12 -23.06
C PRO A 70 -6.48 3.25 -22.43
N PRO A 71 -6.67 4.51 -22.86
CA PRO A 71 -5.95 5.63 -22.30
C PRO A 71 -6.29 5.84 -20.83
N THR A 72 -5.34 6.38 -20.07
CA THR A 72 -5.56 6.91 -18.73
C THR A 72 -6.10 8.34 -18.81
N PRO A 73 -6.93 8.76 -17.84
CA PRO A 73 -7.58 10.07 -17.87
C PRO A 73 -6.63 11.26 -17.67
N ALA A 74 -5.60 11.12 -16.84
CA ALA A 74 -4.78 12.25 -16.43
C ALA A 74 -3.32 11.88 -16.13
N MET A 75 -2.50 12.94 -16.05
CA MET A 75 -1.18 12.93 -15.41
C MET A 75 -1.25 13.76 -14.13
N GLU A 76 -0.72 13.22 -13.05
CA GLU A 76 -0.54 13.95 -11.80
C GLU A 76 0.90 14.41 -11.67
N TYR A 77 1.07 15.69 -11.36
CA TYR A 77 2.32 16.32 -11.00
C TYR A 77 2.26 16.67 -9.51
N VAL A 78 3.25 16.25 -8.74
CA VAL A 78 3.35 16.61 -7.31
C VAL A 78 4.55 17.52 -7.11
N PHE A 79 4.29 18.77 -6.74
CA PHE A 79 5.30 19.78 -6.46
C PHE A 79 5.51 19.86 -4.95
N THR A 80 6.65 19.38 -4.48
CA THR A 80 6.96 19.32 -3.03
C THR A 80 7.99 20.36 -2.67
N LEU A 81 7.74 21.06 -1.56
CA LEU A 81 8.71 21.89 -0.88
C LEU A 81 9.21 21.18 0.38
N PRO A 82 10.44 21.49 0.81
CA PRO A 82 10.94 20.97 2.07
C PRO A 82 10.28 21.61 3.28
N LYS A 83 10.35 20.93 4.42
CA LYS A 83 9.93 21.47 5.71
C LYS A 83 10.64 22.80 6.00
N GLY A 84 9.92 23.73 6.60
CA GLY A 84 10.38 25.09 6.89
C GLY A 84 10.05 26.10 5.80
N ILE A 85 9.55 25.66 4.63
CA ILE A 85 9.04 26.54 3.58
C ILE A 85 7.53 26.35 3.47
N ARG A 86 6.77 27.39 3.79
CA ARG A 86 5.29 27.38 3.79
C ARG A 86 4.74 28.56 3.00
N PRO A 87 4.55 28.40 1.67
CA PRO A 87 3.87 29.40 0.87
C PRO A 87 2.40 29.54 1.29
N SER A 88 1.84 30.74 1.15
CA SER A 88 0.40 30.95 1.26
C SER A 88 -0.35 30.29 0.11
N GLU A 89 -1.65 30.12 0.25
CA GLU A 89 -2.52 29.59 -0.82
C GLU A 89 -2.45 30.45 -2.09
N GLN A 90 -2.36 31.78 -1.94
CA GLN A 90 -2.23 32.71 -3.06
C GLN A 90 -0.88 32.56 -3.77
N GLN A 91 0.20 32.34 -3.02
CA GLN A 91 1.51 32.05 -3.58
C GLN A 91 1.48 30.72 -4.35
N TRP A 92 0.87 29.67 -3.78
CA TRP A 92 0.67 28.41 -4.49
C TRP A 92 -0.13 28.56 -5.77
N GLN A 93 -1.21 29.35 -5.75
CA GLN A 93 -1.99 29.66 -6.95
C GLN A 93 -1.15 30.43 -7.99
N SER A 94 -0.37 31.43 -7.57
CA SER A 94 0.50 32.19 -8.47
C SER A 94 1.57 31.30 -9.11
N MET A 95 2.24 30.46 -8.31
CA MET A 95 3.22 29.49 -8.80
C MET A 95 2.59 28.51 -9.79
N LEU A 96 1.42 27.96 -9.45
CA LEU A 96 0.68 27.04 -10.33
C LEU A 96 0.32 27.69 -11.67
N LYS A 97 -0.15 28.94 -11.67
CA LYS A 97 -0.46 29.69 -12.91
C LYS A 97 0.76 29.78 -13.83
N ARG A 98 1.93 30.12 -13.26
CA ARG A 98 3.19 30.19 -14.01
C ARG A 98 3.59 28.83 -14.59
N ILE A 99 3.49 27.77 -13.79
CA ILE A 99 3.82 26.40 -14.19
C ILE A 99 2.91 25.93 -15.34
N ILE A 100 1.59 26.06 -15.21
CA ILE A 100 0.63 25.64 -16.24
C ILE A 100 0.85 26.43 -17.54
N LYS A 101 1.11 27.73 -17.46
CA LYS A 101 1.42 28.56 -18.63
C LYS A 101 2.67 28.07 -19.38
N ASN A 102 3.73 27.73 -18.65
CA ASN A 102 4.97 27.24 -19.24
C ASN A 102 4.82 25.82 -19.82
N ILE A 103 4.12 24.92 -19.11
CA ILE A 103 3.79 23.59 -19.63
C ILE A 103 2.98 23.72 -20.93
N ALA A 104 1.92 24.52 -20.94
CA ALA A 104 1.08 24.75 -22.12
C ALA A 104 1.91 25.21 -23.32
N ARG A 105 2.80 26.21 -23.11
CA ARG A 105 3.73 26.69 -24.14
C ARG A 105 4.66 25.59 -24.64
N SER A 106 5.25 24.80 -23.74
CA SER A 106 6.20 23.74 -24.10
C SER A 106 5.60 22.62 -24.94
N ILE A 107 4.31 22.33 -24.74
CA ILE A 107 3.60 21.29 -25.49
C ILE A 107 2.81 21.85 -26.69
N GLY A 108 2.95 23.15 -26.98
CA GLY A 108 2.37 23.80 -28.16
C GLY A 108 0.86 24.01 -28.10
N VAL A 109 0.27 24.23 -26.91
CA VAL A 109 -1.17 24.48 -26.75
C VAL A 109 -1.44 25.79 -26.01
N LYS A 110 -2.67 26.30 -26.08
CA LYS A 110 -3.04 27.55 -25.39
C LYS A 110 -3.27 27.28 -23.91
N PRO A 111 -2.92 28.21 -23.00
CA PRO A 111 -3.24 28.07 -21.58
C PRO A 111 -4.74 27.87 -21.32
N SER A 112 -5.61 28.44 -22.16
CA SER A 112 -7.06 28.24 -22.09
C SER A 112 -7.50 26.79 -22.33
N ASP A 113 -6.70 25.98 -23.03
CA ASP A 113 -7.02 24.57 -23.28
C ASP A 113 -6.95 23.73 -21.98
N PHE A 114 -6.34 24.26 -20.93
CA PHE A 114 -6.29 23.66 -19.60
C PHE A 114 -7.52 24.01 -18.72
N ASN A 115 -8.38 24.93 -19.17
CA ASN A 115 -9.56 25.33 -18.40
C ASN A 115 -10.51 24.14 -18.20
N GLY A 116 -10.88 23.87 -16.95
CA GLY A 116 -11.77 22.76 -16.61
C GLY A 116 -11.11 21.37 -16.67
N ILE A 117 -9.81 21.27 -16.94
CA ILE A 117 -9.06 19.99 -16.93
C ILE A 117 -7.84 20.01 -16.01
N VAL A 118 -7.73 20.99 -15.12
CA VAL A 118 -6.68 21.08 -14.10
C VAL A 118 -7.31 21.12 -12.72
N ARG A 119 -6.96 20.15 -11.88
CA ARG A 119 -7.35 20.08 -10.48
C ARG A 119 -6.10 20.15 -9.61
N ALA A 120 -6.08 21.06 -8.63
CA ALA A 120 -4.95 21.18 -7.72
C ALA A 120 -5.37 21.16 -6.25
N VAL A 121 -4.75 20.28 -5.46
CA VAL A 121 -4.98 20.08 -4.02
C VAL A 121 -3.66 20.20 -3.28
N LEU A 122 -3.59 21.12 -2.33
CA LEU A 122 -2.44 21.31 -1.45
C LEU A 122 -2.61 20.47 -0.19
N HIS A 123 -1.58 19.71 0.15
CA HIS A 123 -1.42 19.07 1.44
C HIS A 123 -0.37 19.84 2.24
N GLN A 124 -0.82 20.49 3.31
CA GLN A 124 0.06 21.13 4.28
C GLN A 124 0.47 20.08 5.31
N GLN A 125 1.77 19.86 5.44
CA GLN A 125 2.37 18.83 6.30
C GLN A 125 2.89 19.45 7.58
N ASN A 126 3.05 18.63 8.62
CA ASN A 126 3.73 19.04 9.83
C ASN A 126 5.16 19.57 9.52
N GLN A 127 5.42 20.83 9.91
CA GLN A 127 6.68 21.53 9.60
C GLN A 127 7.79 21.30 10.62
N ILE A 128 7.53 20.56 11.70
CA ILE A 128 8.52 20.31 12.75
C ILE A 128 9.71 19.55 12.14
N VAL A 129 10.87 20.21 12.13
CA VAL A 129 12.11 19.76 11.49
C VAL A 129 12.86 18.71 12.34
N THR A 130 12.53 18.59 13.64
CA THR A 130 13.18 17.63 14.55
C THR A 130 12.89 16.18 14.16
N GLN A 131 11.74 15.92 13.52
CA GLN A 131 11.45 14.63 12.92
C GLN A 131 12.26 14.47 11.63
N ARG A 132 13.26 13.58 11.65
CA ARG A 132 14.05 13.20 10.47
C ARG A 132 13.22 12.48 9.38
N GLN A 133 11.89 12.45 9.44
CA GLN A 133 11.01 11.73 8.52
C GLN A 133 9.87 12.66 8.05
N GLY A 134 9.26 12.33 6.90
CA GLY A 134 8.14 13.09 6.31
C GLY A 134 8.51 14.07 5.18
N SER A 135 7.49 14.45 4.39
CA SER A 135 7.56 15.53 3.39
C SER A 135 7.21 16.89 3.97
N GLY A 136 7.54 17.97 3.26
CA GLY A 136 6.98 19.29 3.55
C GLY A 136 5.68 19.50 2.77
N ASP A 137 5.23 20.75 2.72
CA ASP A 137 4.01 21.11 1.99
C ASP A 137 4.15 20.72 0.51
N HIS A 138 3.11 20.11 -0.05
CA HIS A 138 3.13 19.66 -1.44
C HIS A 138 1.80 19.84 -2.16
N LEU A 139 1.89 20.25 -3.41
CA LEU A 139 0.76 20.50 -4.28
C LEU A 139 0.60 19.35 -5.28
N HIS A 140 -0.50 18.63 -5.15
CA HIS A 140 -0.97 17.66 -6.13
C HIS A 140 -1.69 18.38 -7.26
N VAL A 141 -1.25 18.19 -8.50
CA VAL A 141 -1.84 18.81 -9.70
C VAL A 141 -2.20 17.73 -10.70
N VAL A 142 -3.49 17.42 -10.82
CA VAL A 142 -4.04 16.47 -11.78
C VAL A 142 -4.42 17.23 -13.05
N ILE A 143 -3.75 16.88 -14.16
CA ILE A 143 -3.97 17.48 -15.48
C ILE A 143 -4.56 16.43 -16.41
N GLY A 144 -5.75 16.71 -16.95
CA GLY A 144 -6.41 15.86 -17.91
C GLY A 144 -5.59 15.68 -19.18
N LYS A 145 -5.53 14.44 -19.69
CA LYS A 145 -4.83 14.12 -20.94
C LYS A 145 -5.64 14.50 -22.18
N PHE A 146 -6.90 14.87 -22.02
CA PHE A 146 -7.79 15.24 -23.10
C PHE A 146 -8.40 16.62 -22.80
N THR A 147 -8.33 17.53 -23.77
CA THR A 147 -8.97 18.85 -23.66
C THR A 147 -10.49 18.70 -23.75
N ASN A 148 -11.23 19.77 -23.44
CA ASN A 148 -12.69 19.81 -23.62
C ASN A 148 -13.13 19.61 -25.08
N THR A 149 -12.23 19.88 -26.02
CA THR A 149 -12.43 19.64 -27.46
C THR A 149 -12.01 18.24 -27.92
N GLY A 150 -11.51 17.39 -27.01
CA GLY A 150 -11.10 16.01 -27.30
C GLY A 150 -9.65 15.86 -27.81
N HIS A 151 -8.86 16.93 -27.84
CA HIS A 151 -7.45 16.88 -28.25
C HIS A 151 -6.61 16.14 -27.19
N HIS A 152 -5.81 15.16 -27.62
CA HIS A 152 -4.99 14.33 -26.72
C HIS A 152 -3.62 14.98 -26.45
N LEU A 153 -3.42 15.41 -25.21
CA LEU A 153 -2.20 16.01 -24.68
C LEU A 153 -1.15 14.92 -24.32
N LYS A 154 -0.76 14.12 -25.32
CA LYS A 154 0.22 13.02 -25.16
C LYS A 154 1.59 13.49 -24.65
N GLU A 155 1.92 14.77 -24.84
CA GLU A 155 3.18 15.38 -24.44
C GLU A 155 3.31 15.51 -22.91
N LEU A 156 2.19 15.56 -22.17
CA LEU A 156 2.18 15.67 -20.70
C LEU A 156 2.90 14.52 -19.98
N GLN A 157 3.14 13.39 -20.64
CA GLN A 157 3.85 12.26 -20.04
C GLN A 157 5.29 12.14 -20.55
N LYS A 158 5.73 13.02 -21.45
CA LYS A 158 7.09 12.99 -22.02
C LYS A 158 8.06 13.77 -21.14
N ILE A 159 9.34 13.39 -21.23
CA ILE A 159 10.41 13.98 -20.44
C ILE A 159 10.54 15.50 -20.62
N GLY A 160 10.23 16.05 -21.81
CA GLY A 160 10.28 17.48 -22.07
C GLY A 160 9.26 18.29 -21.24
N ALA A 161 8.02 17.80 -21.12
CA ALA A 161 7.01 18.45 -20.28
C ALA A 161 7.37 18.35 -18.79
N ILE A 162 7.87 17.19 -18.36
CA ILE A 162 8.33 16.96 -16.98
C ILE A 162 9.51 17.88 -16.63
N HIS A 163 10.46 18.05 -17.55
CA HIS A 163 11.59 18.95 -17.40
C HIS A 163 11.13 20.41 -17.31
N THR A 164 10.21 20.82 -18.19
CA THR A 164 9.61 22.16 -18.15
C THR A 164 8.89 22.42 -16.82
N ALA A 165 8.14 21.44 -16.31
CA ALA A 165 7.45 21.55 -15.02
C ALA A 165 8.45 21.76 -13.87
N LYS A 166 9.58 21.05 -13.87
CA LYS A 166 10.66 21.22 -12.88
C LYS A 166 11.29 22.60 -12.92
N LEU A 167 11.69 23.06 -14.11
CA LEU A 167 12.29 24.39 -14.27
C LEU A 167 11.29 25.48 -13.86
N SER A 168 10.03 25.36 -14.32
CA SER A 168 8.99 26.34 -14.00
C SER A 168 8.67 26.38 -12.52
N PHE A 169 8.70 25.23 -11.83
CA PHE A 169 8.52 25.19 -10.38
C PHE A 169 9.68 25.90 -9.66
N ASN A 170 10.92 25.63 -10.07
CA ASN A 170 12.10 26.30 -9.51
C ASN A 170 12.03 27.82 -9.67
N ASP A 171 11.70 28.27 -10.88
CA ASP A 171 11.59 29.69 -11.20
C ASP A 171 10.42 30.36 -10.47
N ALA A 172 9.28 29.66 -10.36
CA ALA A 172 8.11 30.16 -9.65
C ALA A 172 8.38 30.31 -8.14
N VAL A 173 9.04 29.32 -7.51
CA VAL A 173 9.42 29.41 -6.09
C VAL A 173 10.41 30.55 -5.87
N ARG A 174 11.39 30.72 -6.76
CA ARG A 174 12.34 31.84 -6.69
C ARG A 174 11.62 33.19 -6.81
N ALA A 175 10.67 33.31 -7.73
CA ALA A 175 9.93 34.55 -7.95
C ALA A 175 9.00 34.91 -6.79
N GLU A 176 8.29 33.92 -6.21
CA GLU A 176 7.28 34.17 -5.18
C GLU A 176 7.84 34.17 -3.75
N LEU A 177 8.93 33.43 -3.49
CA LEU A 177 9.51 33.27 -2.15
C LEU A 177 10.94 33.82 -2.03
N GLY A 178 11.61 34.16 -3.13
CA GLY A 178 13.02 34.54 -3.12
C GLY A 178 13.98 33.37 -2.84
N ILE A 179 13.48 32.13 -2.79
CA ILE A 179 14.27 30.95 -2.41
C ILE A 179 14.78 30.24 -3.68
N CYS A 180 16.08 29.91 -3.68
CA CYS A 180 16.70 29.17 -4.76
C CYS A 180 17.00 27.73 -4.35
N HIS A 181 16.66 26.76 -5.21
CA HIS A 181 17.02 25.37 -4.98
C HIS A 181 18.54 25.11 -4.95
N HIS A 182 19.39 26.03 -5.41
CA HIS A 182 20.84 25.89 -5.32
C HIS A 182 21.37 26.02 -3.89
N SER A 183 20.62 26.64 -2.97
CA SER A 183 20.97 26.65 -1.54
C SER A 183 20.57 25.35 -0.83
N TYR A 184 19.97 24.41 -1.56
CA TYR A 184 19.57 23.10 -1.04
C TYR A 184 20.78 22.20 -0.83
N ILE A 185 21.05 21.87 0.43
CA ILE A 185 22.08 20.90 0.81
C ILE A 185 21.41 19.55 1.09
N THR A 186 21.65 18.57 0.22
CA THR A 186 21.25 17.17 0.47
C THR A 186 21.95 16.66 1.73
N GLN A 187 21.18 16.21 2.73
CA GLN A 187 21.76 15.43 3.84
C GLN A 187 21.34 13.97 3.68
N LYS A 188 22.33 13.10 3.53
CA LYS A 188 22.10 11.65 3.48
C LYS A 188 21.60 11.20 4.86
N ASN A 189 20.44 10.55 4.91
CA ASN A 189 19.83 10.06 6.16
C ASN A 189 20.54 8.85 6.78
N TYR A 190 21.69 8.48 6.25
CA TYR A 190 22.42 7.29 6.63
C TYR A 190 23.88 7.69 6.85
N PRO A 191 24.46 7.41 8.02
CA PRO A 191 25.84 7.76 8.33
C PRO A 191 26.88 6.96 7.52
N LYS A 192 26.47 6.02 6.67
CA LYS A 192 27.33 5.19 5.82
C LYS A 192 26.63 4.93 4.48
N SER A 193 27.42 4.56 3.45
CA SER A 193 26.95 4.07 2.14
C SER A 193 25.60 3.38 2.26
N ALA A 194 24.56 3.91 1.61
CA ALA A 194 23.22 3.36 1.68
C ALA A 194 23.31 1.84 1.49
N LYS A 195 22.94 1.05 2.51
CA LYS A 195 22.90 -0.41 2.38
C LYS A 195 21.99 -0.68 1.18
N LYS A 196 22.55 -1.20 0.09
CA LYS A 196 21.77 -1.58 -1.10
C LYS A 196 20.58 -2.38 -0.60
N ARG A 197 19.38 -2.00 -1.03
CA ARG A 197 18.13 -2.65 -0.63
C ARG A 197 18.34 -4.17 -0.83
N ALA A 198 18.11 -4.95 0.23
CA ALA A 198 18.33 -6.39 0.16
C ALA A 198 17.57 -6.93 -1.06
N PRO A 199 18.19 -7.78 -1.89
CA PRO A 199 17.52 -8.37 -3.02
C PRO A 199 16.21 -9.04 -2.60
N ARG A 200 15.17 -8.93 -3.43
CA ARG A 200 13.83 -9.44 -3.12
C ARG A 200 13.84 -10.92 -2.70
N TRP A 201 14.70 -11.73 -3.32
CA TRP A 201 14.88 -13.15 -2.98
C TRP A 201 15.36 -13.37 -1.54
N LYS A 202 16.23 -12.49 -1.02
CA LYS A 202 16.76 -12.61 0.35
C LYS A 202 15.69 -12.26 1.38
N VAL A 203 14.86 -11.27 1.08
CA VAL A 203 13.71 -10.90 1.93
C VAL A 203 12.64 -12.01 1.89
N GLN A 204 12.40 -12.60 0.72
CA GLN A 204 11.46 -13.69 0.55
C GLN A 204 11.91 -14.95 1.31
N ALA A 205 13.17 -15.36 1.18
CA ALA A 205 13.71 -16.52 1.89
C ALA A 205 13.64 -16.38 3.42
N VAL A 206 13.88 -15.16 3.95
CA VAL A 206 13.73 -14.90 5.39
C VAL A 206 12.27 -15.05 5.82
N ARG A 207 11.32 -14.48 5.07
CA ARG A 207 9.89 -14.61 5.37
C ARG A 207 9.40 -16.05 5.29
N GLU A 208 9.85 -16.81 4.30
CA GLU A 208 9.53 -18.23 4.17
C GLU A 208 10.07 -19.01 5.39
N LYS A 209 11.29 -18.72 5.84
CA LYS A 209 11.86 -19.32 7.06
C LYS A 209 11.06 -18.95 8.32
N GLU A 210 10.68 -17.68 8.48
CA GLU A 210 9.84 -17.22 9.60
C GLU A 210 8.49 -17.96 9.61
N THR A 211 7.82 -18.08 8.47
CA THR A 211 6.56 -18.84 8.37
C THR A 211 6.72 -20.33 8.67
N GLN A 212 7.86 -20.93 8.31
CA GLN A 212 8.16 -22.32 8.65
C GLN A 212 8.42 -22.49 10.14
N GLU A 213 9.15 -21.57 10.77
CA GLU A 213 9.42 -21.59 12.20
C GLU A 213 8.13 -21.43 13.02
N GLU A 214 7.23 -20.53 12.61
CA GLU A 214 5.91 -20.37 13.22
C GLU A 214 5.05 -21.63 13.09
N LEU A 215 5.05 -22.27 11.92
CA LEU A 215 4.34 -23.53 11.69
C LEU A 215 4.89 -24.63 12.61
N ILE A 216 6.21 -24.79 12.68
CA ILE A 216 6.87 -25.79 13.54
C ILE A 216 6.54 -25.55 15.01
N ALA A 217 6.61 -24.30 15.48
CA ALA A 217 6.29 -23.96 16.86
C ALA A 217 4.83 -24.27 17.21
N SER A 218 3.88 -23.99 16.30
CA SER A 218 2.47 -24.32 16.46
C SER A 218 2.24 -25.84 16.57
N VAL A 219 2.90 -26.61 15.71
CA VAL A 219 2.81 -28.08 15.68
C VAL A 219 3.39 -28.69 16.96
N GLN A 220 4.55 -28.22 17.41
CA GLN A 220 5.16 -28.65 18.68
C GLN A 220 4.25 -28.35 19.88
N HIS A 221 3.64 -27.17 19.91
CA HIS A 221 2.71 -26.78 20.95
C HIS A 221 1.49 -27.72 21.01
N ASN A 222 0.86 -27.96 19.86
CA ASN A 222 -0.31 -28.84 19.75
C ASN A 222 0.02 -30.31 20.08
N LEU A 223 1.20 -30.80 19.66
CA LEU A 223 1.70 -32.13 20.02
C LEU A 223 1.83 -32.28 21.55
N SER A 224 2.46 -31.30 22.21
CA SER A 224 2.65 -31.34 23.66
C SER A 224 1.32 -31.41 24.42
N LYS A 225 0.28 -30.78 23.86
CA LYS A 225 -1.07 -30.78 24.40
C LYS A 225 -1.73 -32.15 24.25
N VAL A 226 -1.60 -32.81 23.10
CA VAL A 226 -2.08 -34.18 22.86
C VAL A 226 -1.42 -35.15 23.83
N LEU A 227 -0.09 -35.11 23.96
CA LEU A 227 0.65 -36.01 24.87
C LEU A 227 0.20 -35.86 26.33
N LYS A 228 0.04 -34.62 26.80
CA LYS A 228 -0.47 -34.35 28.16
C LYS A 228 -1.90 -34.88 28.36
N GLN A 229 -2.73 -34.85 27.33
CA GLN A 229 -4.10 -35.40 27.42
C GLN A 229 -4.09 -36.92 27.43
N CYS A 230 -3.22 -37.57 26.64
CA CYS A 230 -3.02 -39.02 26.68
C CYS A 230 -2.53 -39.49 28.06
N GLU A 231 -1.59 -38.77 28.67
CA GLU A 231 -1.11 -39.07 30.02
C GLU A 231 -2.23 -38.98 31.06
N LYS A 232 -3.07 -37.93 30.98
CA LYS A 232 -4.24 -37.78 31.87
C LYS A 232 -5.29 -38.86 31.63
N TRP A 233 -5.46 -39.30 30.39
CA TRP A 233 -6.36 -40.38 30.05
C TRP A 233 -5.87 -41.71 30.65
N LEU A 234 -4.58 -42.01 30.56
CA LEU A 234 -3.98 -43.20 31.17
C LEU A 234 -4.16 -43.21 32.69
N LYS A 235 -3.91 -42.08 33.36
CA LYS A 235 -4.14 -41.95 34.81
C LYS A 235 -5.60 -42.18 35.20
N ALA A 236 -6.54 -41.67 34.40
CA ALA A 236 -7.97 -41.86 34.63
C ALA A 236 -8.41 -43.31 34.39
N PHE A 237 -7.77 -44.01 33.45
CA PHE A 237 -7.96 -45.44 33.23
C PHE A 237 -7.50 -46.25 34.45
N ASP A 238 -6.30 -45.96 34.96
CA ASP A 238 -5.76 -46.65 36.14
C ASP A 238 -6.61 -46.42 37.40
N SER A 239 -7.27 -45.27 37.51
CA SER A 239 -8.16 -44.92 38.63
C SER A 239 -9.65 -45.27 38.41
N GLY A 240 -10.03 -45.81 37.25
CA GLY A 240 -11.42 -46.15 36.91
C GLY A 240 -12.38 -44.96 36.72
N ASP A 241 -11.88 -43.74 36.48
CA ASP A 241 -12.71 -42.53 36.32
C ASP A 241 -13.20 -42.39 34.87
N LEU A 242 -14.32 -43.05 34.58
CA LEU A 242 -14.94 -43.08 33.24
C LEU A 242 -15.26 -41.68 32.69
N ARG A 243 -15.73 -40.76 33.56
CA ARG A 243 -16.09 -39.39 33.15
C ARG A 243 -14.86 -38.57 32.77
N GLN A 244 -13.73 -38.81 33.42
CA GLN A 244 -12.47 -38.15 33.08
C GLN A 244 -11.84 -38.75 31.82
N MET A 245 -11.97 -40.06 31.61
CA MET A 245 -11.56 -40.73 30.38
C MET A 245 -12.28 -40.17 29.16
N GLU A 246 -13.61 -40.06 29.20
CA GLU A 246 -14.41 -39.50 28.10
C GLU A 246 -14.06 -38.02 27.83
N ARG A 247 -13.81 -37.23 28.88
CA ARG A 247 -13.38 -35.84 28.74
C ARG A 247 -12.00 -35.71 28.08
N GLN A 248 -11.03 -36.54 28.44
CA GLN A 248 -9.71 -36.48 27.81
C GLN A 248 -9.75 -37.03 26.38
N TYR A 249 -10.55 -38.06 26.13
CA TYR A 249 -10.80 -38.59 24.79
C TYR A 249 -11.31 -37.48 23.84
N ASN A 250 -12.37 -36.77 24.21
CA ASN A 250 -12.92 -35.70 23.35
C ASN A 250 -11.92 -34.55 23.12
N ARG A 251 -11.05 -34.30 24.10
CA ARG A 251 -9.98 -33.29 23.98
C ARG A 251 -8.84 -33.72 23.06
N ILE A 252 -8.49 -35.01 23.07
CA ILE A 252 -7.50 -35.62 22.17
C ILE A 252 -8.00 -35.51 20.74
N THR A 253 -9.23 -35.97 20.45
CA THR A 253 -9.84 -35.91 19.12
C THR A 253 -9.86 -34.49 18.56
N LYS A 254 -10.33 -33.52 19.35
CA LYS A 254 -10.34 -32.11 18.93
C LYS A 254 -8.93 -31.53 18.70
N SER A 255 -7.93 -31.98 19.46
CA SER A 255 -6.56 -31.51 19.30
C SER A 255 -5.87 -32.16 18.08
N LEU A 256 -6.29 -33.37 17.68
CA LEU A 256 -5.85 -34.05 16.47
C LEU A 256 -6.46 -33.44 15.20
N GLU A 257 -7.74 -33.09 15.21
CA GLU A 257 -8.38 -32.35 14.10
C GLU A 257 -7.68 -31.01 13.81
N GLN A 258 -7.20 -30.33 14.87
CA GLN A 258 -6.41 -29.10 14.76
C GLN A 258 -5.00 -29.34 14.19
N LEU A 259 -4.46 -30.55 14.28
CA LEU A 259 -3.17 -30.92 13.72
C LEU A 259 -3.30 -31.31 12.24
N ASP A 260 -4.37 -31.98 11.82
CA ASP A 260 -4.60 -32.36 10.41
C ASP A 260 -4.75 -31.15 9.48
N THR A 261 -5.34 -30.06 9.98
CA THR A 261 -5.47 -28.80 9.22
C THR A 261 -4.16 -28.05 9.02
N SER A 262 -3.09 -28.40 9.75
CA SER A 262 -1.78 -27.72 9.71
C SER A 262 -0.82 -28.23 8.63
N ASN A 263 -1.28 -29.14 7.75
CA ASN A 263 -0.55 -29.64 6.56
C ASN A 263 0.80 -30.31 6.87
N VAL A 264 1.05 -30.72 8.12
CA VAL A 264 2.26 -31.44 8.53
C VAL A 264 2.09 -32.92 8.23
N LYS A 265 2.46 -33.31 7.02
CA LYS A 265 2.48 -34.72 6.57
C LYS A 265 3.79 -35.41 6.96
N SER A 266 4.03 -35.60 8.26
CA SER A 266 5.13 -36.46 8.71
C SER A 266 4.60 -37.89 8.89
N GLU A 267 5.05 -38.83 8.06
CA GLU A 267 4.62 -40.23 8.12
C GLU A 267 4.94 -40.89 9.49
N LYS A 268 6.03 -40.45 10.14
CA LYS A 268 6.39 -40.89 11.50
C LYS A 268 5.40 -40.40 12.56
N PHE A 269 4.79 -39.23 12.34
CA PHE A 269 3.81 -38.64 13.26
C PHE A 269 2.50 -39.42 13.22
N PHE A 270 1.97 -39.73 12.04
CA PHE A 270 0.77 -40.56 11.90
C PHE A 270 0.96 -41.94 12.54
N ARG A 271 2.12 -42.58 12.33
CA ARG A 271 2.44 -43.87 12.96
C ARG A 271 2.48 -43.81 14.49
N LEU A 272 2.99 -42.71 15.07
CA LEU A 272 3.02 -42.55 16.53
C LEU A 272 1.61 -42.31 17.09
N ILE A 273 0.82 -41.45 16.45
CA ILE A 273 -0.56 -41.21 16.84
C ILE A 273 -1.37 -42.52 16.74
N ASP A 274 -1.25 -43.26 15.64
CA ASP A 274 -1.91 -44.56 15.44
C ASP A 274 -1.51 -45.59 16.49
N SER A 275 -0.23 -45.63 16.88
CA SER A 275 0.24 -46.52 17.93
C SER A 275 -0.38 -46.18 19.29
N ILE A 276 -0.48 -44.88 19.60
CA ILE A 276 -1.06 -44.39 20.87
C ILE A 276 -2.57 -44.61 20.89
N THR A 277 -3.31 -44.25 19.83
CA THR A 277 -4.76 -44.46 19.74
C THR A 277 -5.11 -45.94 19.73
N THR A 278 -4.33 -46.78 19.04
CA THR A 278 -4.53 -48.25 19.08
C THR A 278 -4.29 -48.81 20.48
N SER A 279 -3.28 -48.33 21.21
CA SER A 279 -3.03 -48.75 22.59
C SER A 279 -4.15 -48.31 23.55
N ILE A 280 -4.70 -47.12 23.33
CA ILE A 280 -5.85 -46.58 24.05
C ILE A 280 -7.10 -47.43 23.74
N ASP A 281 -7.37 -47.73 22.47
CA ASP A 281 -8.53 -48.54 22.03
C ASP A 281 -8.50 -49.97 22.58
N VAL A 282 -7.33 -50.61 22.60
CA VAL A 282 -7.16 -51.96 23.17
C VAL A 282 -7.47 -51.97 24.67
N LYS A 283 -7.10 -50.91 25.40
CA LYS A 283 -7.40 -50.76 26.83
C LYS A 283 -8.87 -50.36 27.07
N SER A 284 -9.45 -49.49 26.24
CA SER A 284 -10.87 -49.10 26.30
C SER A 284 -11.82 -50.27 26.08
N LYS A 285 -11.47 -51.23 25.21
CA LYS A 285 -12.22 -52.47 25.01
C LYS A 285 -12.28 -53.36 26.26
N LYS A 286 -11.25 -53.36 27.10
CA LYS A 286 -11.26 -54.09 28.38
C LYS A 286 -12.15 -53.44 29.45
N ALA A 287 -12.57 -52.18 29.24
CA ALA A 287 -13.36 -51.38 30.18
C ALA A 287 -14.79 -51.03 29.68
N ASN A 288 -15.28 -51.66 28.60
CA ASN A 288 -16.60 -51.40 27.99
C ASN A 288 -16.87 -49.93 27.59
N LEU A 289 -15.86 -49.23 27.06
CA LEU A 289 -16.00 -47.87 26.53
C LEU A 289 -16.07 -47.86 24.99
N PRO A 290 -16.74 -46.84 24.38
CA PRO A 290 -16.85 -46.73 22.92
C PRO A 290 -15.48 -46.56 22.24
N LYS A 291 -15.34 -47.12 21.02
CA LYS A 291 -14.11 -47.09 20.20
C LYS A 291 -13.76 -45.66 19.76
N LEU A 292 -12.45 -45.36 19.62
CA LEU A 292 -12.03 -44.22 18.79
C LEU A 292 -12.54 -44.40 17.37
N MET A 293 -13.40 -43.48 16.92
CA MET A 293 -13.68 -43.35 15.50
C MET A 293 -12.45 -42.76 14.82
N ARG A 294 -11.82 -43.56 13.95
CA ARG A 294 -10.80 -43.11 13.01
C ARG A 294 -11.49 -42.24 11.96
N ASN A 295 -11.26 -40.94 12.02
CA ASN A 295 -11.35 -40.09 10.83
C ASN A 295 -9.90 -39.74 10.48
N VAL A 296 -9.27 -40.60 9.70
CA VAL A 296 -8.07 -40.27 8.92
C VAL A 296 -8.51 -40.19 7.47
#